data_AF-A0A3C0GVN1-F1
#
_entry.id   AF-A0A3C0GVN1-F1
#
_cell.length_a   1.000
_cell.length_b   1.000
_cell.length_c   1.000
_cell.angle_alpha   90.00
_cell.angle_beta   90.00
_cell.angle_gamma   90.00
#
_symmetry.space_group_name_H-M   'P 1'
#
loop_
_entity.id
_entity.type
_entity.pdbx_description
1 polymer ?
#
loop_
_entity_poly.entity_id
_entity_poly.type
_entity_poly.pdbx_seq_one_letter_code
_entity_poly.pdbx_strand_id
1 'polypeptide(L)' 'FDLQIFVANWPSARAYPWRTLLRARAIENLCYVAAVNRVGVDGNDLHYAGDSAVIDFLGQ' A
#
# COMPACT_ATOMS: atom_id res chain seq x y z
N PHE A 1 17.28 -6.41 -2.81
CA PHE A 1 16.40 -7.16 -1.89
C PHE A 1 15.28 -7.74 -2.73
N ASP A 2 14.67 -8.83 -2.29
CA ASP A 2 13.65 -9.53 -3.08
C ASP A 2 12.22 -9.19 -2.63
N LEU A 3 12.07 -8.57 -1.46
CA LEU A 3 10.81 -8.16 -0.86
C LEU A 3 10.95 -6.81 -0.13
N GLN A 4 10.03 -5.88 -0.40
CA GLN A 4 9.78 -4.69 0.42
C GLN A 4 8.46 -4.84 1.20
N ILE A 5 8.42 -4.31 2.42
CA ILE A 5 7.25 -4.38 3.29
C ILE A 5 6.85 -2.96 3.73
N PHE A 6 5.57 -2.62 3.57
CA PHE A 6 4.99 -1.36 4.01
C PHE A 6 3.86 -1.58 5.02
N VAL A 7 3.93 -0.95 6.18
CA VAL A 7 2.88 -0.94 7.20
C VAL A 7 2.34 0.48 7.32
N ALA A 8 1.03 0.67 7.25
CA ALA A 8 0.43 1.99 7.13
C ALA A 8 -0.88 2.20 7.89
N ASN A 9 -1.12 3.48 8.22
CA ASN A 9 -2.43 4.06 8.51
C ASN A 9 -2.69 5.15 7.46
N TRP A 10 -2.97 4.75 6.22
CA TRP A 10 -3.15 5.65 5.07
C TRP A 10 -4.65 5.92 4.81
N PRO A 11 -5.16 7.15 5.00
CA PRO A 11 -6.59 7.45 4.86
C PRO A 11 -7.12 7.23 3.45
N SER A 12 -8.40 6.80 3.34
CA SER A 12 -9.03 6.47 2.06
C SER A 12 -9.11 7.65 1.09
N ALA A 13 -9.15 8.89 1.61
CA ALA A 13 -9.07 10.11 0.82
C ALA A 13 -7.81 10.19 -0.06
N ARG A 14 -6.75 9.43 0.28
CA ARG A 14 -5.50 9.35 -0.47
C ARG A 14 -5.19 7.92 -0.93
N ALA A 15 -6.20 7.07 -1.13
CA ALA A 15 -6.02 5.69 -1.61
C ALA A 15 -5.30 5.60 -2.96
N TYR A 16 -5.53 6.56 -3.87
CA TYR A 16 -4.88 6.57 -5.19
C TYR A 16 -3.34 6.66 -5.10
N PRO A 17 -2.74 7.66 -4.42
CA PRO A 17 -1.30 7.68 -4.21
C PRO A 17 -0.74 6.40 -3.56
N TRP A 18 -1.44 5.84 -2.57
CA TRP A 18 -1.03 4.59 -1.91
C TRP A 18 -0.90 3.44 -2.92
N ARG A 19 -1.96 3.17 -3.68
CA ARG A 19 -1.98 2.10 -4.69
C ARG A 19 -0.96 2.30 -5.81
N THR A 20 -0.74 3.54 -6.23
CA THR A 20 0.17 3.88 -7.33
C THR A 20 1.63 3.74 -6.91
N LEU A 21 2.00 4.25 -5.73
CA LEU A 21 3.37 4.20 -5.25
C LEU A 21 3.83 2.77 -4.95
N LEU A 22 2.97 1.92 -4.38
CA LEU A 22 3.32 0.53 -4.12
C LEU A 22 3.68 -0.24 -5.39
N ARG A 23 2.91 -0.05 -6.47
CA ARG A 23 3.21 -0.64 -7.79
C ARG A 23 4.52 -0.10 -8.36
N ALA A 24 4.72 1.22 -8.29
CA ALA A 24 5.96 1.83 -8.75
C ALA A 24 7.19 1.26 -8.01
N ARG A 25 7.09 1.08 -6.69
CA ARG A 25 8.17 0.49 -5.86
C ARG A 25 8.49 -0.95 -6.27
N ALA A 26 7.48 -1.76 -6.58
CA ALA A 26 7.68 -3.12 -7.05
C ALA A 26 8.42 -3.17 -8.39
N ILE A 27 7.98 -2.34 -9.35
CA ILE A 27 8.55 -2.25 -10.70
C ILE A 27 9.99 -1.72 -10.67
N GLU A 28 10.22 -0.57 -10.02
CA GLU A 28 11.52 0.12 -10.07
C GLU A 28 12.63 -0.63 -9.32
N ASN A 29 12.27 -1.42 -8.31
CA ASN A 29 13.21 -2.18 -7.50
C ASN A 29 13.30 -3.66 -7.89
N LEU A 30 12.54 -4.10 -8.91
CA LEU A 30 12.50 -5.48 -9.39
C LEU A 30 12.29 -6.49 -8.24
N CYS A 31 11.32 -6.21 -7.38
CA CYS A 31 11.07 -7.00 -6.16
C CYS A 31 9.57 -7.12 -5.87
N TYR A 32 9.20 -8.07 -5.02
CA TYR A 32 7.85 -8.12 -4.47
C TYR A 32 7.60 -6.98 -3.48
N VAL A 33 6.35 -6.54 -3.36
CA VAL A 33 5.91 -5.59 -2.34
C VAL A 33 4.76 -6.18 -1.54
N ALA A 34 4.90 -6.27 -0.23
CA ALA A 34 3.81 -6.61 0.69
C ALA A 34 3.41 -5.37 1.49
N ALA A 35 2.16 -4.94 1.36
CA ALA A 35 1.68 -3.72 1.98
C ALA A 35 0.40 -3.98 2.78
N VAL A 36 0.39 -3.51 4.03
CA VAL A 36 -0.76 -3.61 4.92
C VAL A 36 -1.15 -2.23 5.41
N ASN A 37 -2.41 -1.89 5.22
CA ASN A 37 -3.02 -0.69 5.76
C ASN A 37 -4.25 -1.06 6.58
N ARG A 38 -4.52 -0.31 7.66
CA ARG A 38 -5.69 -0.52 8.50
C ARG A 38 -7.00 -0.27 7.75
N VAL A 39 -8.11 -0.71 8.33
CA VAL A 39 -9.48 -0.44 7.87
C VAL A 39 -10.31 0.25 8.95
N GLY A 40 -11.47 0.79 8.57
CA GLY A 40 -12.45 1.38 9.48
C GLY A 40 -12.24 2.89 9.68
N VAL A 41 -12.88 3.44 10.72
CA VAL A 41 -12.76 4.84 11.12
C VAL A 41 -11.95 4.92 12.42
N ASP A 42 -11.00 5.85 12.52
CA ASP A 42 -10.22 6.07 13.74
C ASP A 42 -10.83 7.14 14.66
N GLY A 43 -10.16 7.46 15.76
CA GLY A 43 -10.62 8.49 16.70
C GLY A 43 -10.56 9.93 16.18
N ASN A 44 -10.05 10.15 14.96
CA ASN A 44 -10.03 11.46 14.30
C ASN A 44 -11.05 11.53 13.15
N ASP A 45 -12.01 10.61 13.11
CA ASP A 45 -13.01 10.46 12.05
C ASP A 45 -12.41 10.25 10.64
N LEU A 46 -11.16 9.76 10.56
CA LEU A 46 -10.55 9.42 9.28
C LEU A 46 -10.95 7.99 8.90
N HIS A 47 -11.56 7.86 7.72
CA HIS A 47 -11.87 6.56 7.14
C HIS A 47 -10.65 5.95 6.43
N TYR A 48 -10.46 4.64 6.60
CA TYR A 48 -9.39 3.85 6.00
C TYR A 48 -10.00 2.69 5.21
N ALA A 49 -9.64 2.60 3.93
CA ALA A 49 -10.15 1.57 3.02
C ALA A 49 -9.27 0.31 3.00
N GLY A 50 -8.15 0.30 3.73
CA GLY A 50 -7.10 -0.70 3.56
C GLY A 50 -6.36 -0.46 2.25
N ASP A 51 -6.78 -1.13 1.18
CA ASP A 51 -5.96 -1.33 -0.04
C ASP A 51 -4.64 -2.08 0.28
N SER A 52 -4.71 -3.03 1.21
CA SER A 52 -3.62 -3.98 1.49
C SER A 52 -3.43 -4.90 0.28
N ALA A 53 -2.18 -5.17 -0.08
CA ALA A 53 -1.85 -5.92 -1.29
C ALA A 53 -0.51 -6.65 -1.16
N VAL A 54 -0.38 -7.76 -1.89
CA VAL A 54 0.90 -8.32 -2.31
C VAL A 54 1.02 -8.06 -3.81
N ILE A 55 2.10 -7.42 -4.22
CA ILE A 55 2.33 -6.97 -5.60
C ILE A 55 3.59 -7.68 -6.11
N ASP A 56 3.50 -8.23 -7.32
CA ASP A 56 4.65 -8.87 -7.97
C ASP A 56 5.66 -7.85 -8.53
N PHE A 57 6.81 -8.33 -9.00
CA PHE A 57 7.87 -7.49 -9.56
C PHE A 57 7.48 -6.79 -10.89
N LEU A 58 6.33 -7.12 -11.50
CA LEU A 58 5.75 -6.41 -12.64
C LEU A 58 4.74 -5.33 -12.22
N GLY A 59 4.43 -5.22 -10.93
CA GLY A 59 3.50 -4.24 -10.38
C GLY A 59 2.03 -4.65 -10.41
N GLN A 60 1.71 -5.95 -10.48
CA GLN A 60 0.33 -6.47 -10.51
C GLN A 60 -0.23 -6.73 -9.13
#